data_AF-A0A7S2DEI8-F1
#
_entry.id   AF-A0A7S2DEI8-F1
#
_cell.length_a   1.000
_cell.length_b   1.000
_cell.length_c   1.000
_cell.angle_alpha   90.00
_cell.angle_beta   90.00
_cell.angle_gamma   90.00
#
_symmetry.space_group_name_H-M   'P 1'
#
loop_
_entity.id
_entity.type
_entity.pdbx_description
1 polymer ?
#
loop_
_entity_poly.entity_id
_entity_poly.type
_entity_poly.pdbx_seq_one_letter_code
_entity_poly.pdbx_strand_id
1 'polypeptide(L)'
;MRFILILFGVTYTLAHEHWEADSYHQRKRLRERVINQYRDDYKEGTCGKLTWEPILANRADPPPKAVIAGHGRSIGIHGEDLYVCRIESIGDDPNNDATVPGKTWFERGDSCCNVAHDGKTHSASECQVLTVRPRAHSGIRLEWESIRTSPNQMVPSDALKLGNDQHYGSLYSCRFRDANGDFVPGQTWFPRRDSRCCSAEVAGHEVTGETCDVLVQKRC
;
A
#
# COMPACT_ATOMS: atom_id res chain seq x y z
N MET A 1 31.61 -53.25 0.80
CA MET A 1 31.49 -52.06 -0.08
C MET A 1 30.04 -51.59 -0.11
N ARG A 2 29.65 -50.61 0.73
CA ARG A 2 28.38 -49.87 0.68
C ARG A 2 28.38 -48.78 1.77
N PHE A 3 29.28 -47.80 1.66
CA PHE A 3 29.33 -46.67 2.62
C PHE A 3 29.76 -45.34 1.99
N ILE A 4 29.83 -45.24 0.66
CA ILE A 4 30.31 -44.02 -0.04
C ILE A 4 29.15 -43.21 -0.67
N LEU A 5 27.96 -43.80 -0.86
CA LEU A 5 26.86 -43.13 -1.58
C LEU A 5 26.03 -42.12 -0.75
N ILE A 6 26.09 -42.17 0.59
CA ILE A 6 25.25 -41.30 1.44
C ILE A 6 25.89 -39.92 1.66
N LEU A 7 27.22 -39.83 1.73
CA LEU A 7 27.94 -38.56 1.93
C LEU A 7 27.90 -37.65 0.69
N PHE A 8 27.87 -38.20 -0.52
CA PHE A 8 27.73 -37.42 -1.75
C PHE A 8 26.31 -36.86 -1.95
N GLY A 9 25.27 -37.58 -1.51
CA GLY A 9 23.88 -37.08 -1.61
C GLY A 9 23.64 -35.84 -0.74
N VAL A 10 24.04 -35.90 0.53
CA VAL A 10 23.79 -34.80 1.50
C VAL A 10 24.57 -33.54 1.15
N THR A 11 25.82 -33.68 0.70
CA THR A 11 26.65 -32.53 0.28
C THR A 11 26.14 -31.89 -1.01
N TYR A 12 25.63 -32.67 -1.96
CA TYR A 12 25.02 -32.14 -3.18
C TYR A 12 23.70 -31.41 -2.90
N THR A 13 22.89 -31.91 -1.97
CA THR A 13 21.60 -31.27 -1.62
C THR A 13 21.83 -29.94 -0.91
N LEU A 14 22.73 -29.90 0.07
CA LEU A 14 23.09 -28.66 0.78
C LEU A 14 23.77 -27.63 -0.14
N ALA A 15 24.62 -28.07 -1.07
CA ALA A 15 25.25 -27.18 -2.05
C ALA A 15 24.25 -26.64 -3.08
N HIS A 16 23.26 -27.44 -3.48
CA HIS A 16 22.18 -27.01 -4.38
C HIS A 16 21.26 -25.99 -3.70
N GLU A 17 20.82 -26.26 -2.46
CA GLU A 17 20.00 -25.33 -1.67
C GLU A 17 20.73 -24.00 -1.42
N HIS A 18 22.03 -24.04 -1.13
CA HIS A 18 22.84 -22.83 -0.94
C HIS A 18 23.00 -22.04 -2.24
N TRP A 19 23.23 -22.72 -3.36
CA TRP A 19 23.34 -22.08 -4.68
C TRP A 19 22.01 -21.50 -5.17
N GLU A 20 20.88 -22.17 -4.92
CA GLU A 20 19.55 -21.65 -5.22
C GLU A 20 19.22 -20.41 -4.38
N ALA A 21 19.51 -20.44 -3.08
CA ALA A 21 19.32 -19.31 -2.17
C ALA A 21 20.20 -18.10 -2.54
N ASP A 22 21.47 -18.34 -2.87
CA ASP A 22 22.38 -17.28 -3.34
C ASP A 22 21.93 -16.72 -4.69
N SER A 23 21.48 -17.57 -5.62
CA SER A 23 20.94 -17.11 -6.91
C SER A 23 19.64 -16.32 -6.75
N TYR A 24 18.80 -16.66 -5.77
CA TYR A 24 17.57 -15.95 -5.45
C TYR A 24 17.87 -14.57 -4.86
N HIS A 25 18.76 -14.48 -3.88
CA HIS A 25 19.18 -13.20 -3.29
C HIS A 25 19.91 -12.31 -4.30
N GLN A 26 20.73 -12.89 -5.19
CA GLN A 26 21.43 -12.14 -6.21
C GLN A 26 20.48 -11.64 -7.31
N ARG A 27 19.49 -12.46 -7.72
CA ARG A 27 18.40 -12.04 -8.61
C ARG A 27 17.53 -10.96 -7.98
N LYS A 28 17.17 -11.10 -6.70
CA LYS A 28 16.43 -10.08 -5.95
C LYS A 28 17.17 -8.75 -5.91
N ARG A 29 18.46 -8.75 -5.56
CA ARG A 29 19.29 -7.52 -5.52
C ARG A 29 19.51 -6.87 -6.89
N LEU A 30 19.61 -7.66 -7.96
CA LEU A 30 19.70 -7.15 -9.33
C LEU A 30 18.36 -6.57 -9.77
N ARG A 31 17.25 -7.23 -9.42
CA ARG A 31 15.89 -6.79 -9.71
C ARG A 31 15.57 -5.52 -8.94
N GLU A 32 15.84 -5.44 -7.63
CA GLU A 32 15.70 -4.20 -6.83
C GLU A 32 16.49 -3.05 -7.46
N ARG A 33 17.72 -3.28 -7.92
CA ARG A 33 18.53 -2.23 -8.58
C ARG A 33 17.96 -1.80 -9.93
N VAL A 34 17.54 -2.73 -10.76
CA VAL A 34 17.04 -2.44 -12.12
C VAL A 34 15.61 -1.89 -12.05
N ILE A 35 14.71 -2.51 -11.30
CA ILE A 35 13.32 -2.07 -11.16
C ILE A 35 13.23 -0.71 -10.49
N ASN A 36 13.96 -0.46 -9.40
CA ASN A 36 13.92 0.86 -8.75
C ASN A 36 14.51 1.97 -9.64
N GLN A 37 15.44 1.63 -10.55
CA GLN A 37 16.02 2.59 -11.49
C GLN A 37 15.08 2.93 -12.66
N TYR A 38 14.19 2.01 -13.05
CA TYR A 38 13.24 2.18 -14.16
C TYR A 38 11.77 2.30 -13.73
N ARG A 39 11.51 2.36 -12.41
CA ARG A 39 10.17 2.54 -11.85
C ARG A 39 9.59 3.87 -12.30
N ASP A 40 8.48 3.80 -13.03
CA ASP A 40 7.76 4.97 -13.50
C ASP A 40 6.74 5.45 -12.46
N ASP A 41 7.10 5.53 -11.18
CA ASP A 41 6.15 5.89 -10.13
C ASP A 41 5.80 7.38 -10.13
N TYR A 42 4.72 7.73 -9.45
CA TYR A 42 4.36 9.13 -9.24
C TYR A 42 5.44 9.83 -8.41
N LYS A 43 5.93 10.95 -8.94
CA LYS A 43 6.82 11.84 -8.19
C LYS A 43 5.99 12.96 -7.58
N GLU A 44 6.05 13.10 -6.26
CA GLU A 44 5.34 14.14 -5.52
C GLU A 44 5.53 15.53 -6.17
N GLY A 45 4.46 16.30 -6.24
CA GLY A 45 4.44 17.60 -6.91
C GLY A 45 4.30 17.56 -8.44
N THR A 46 4.39 16.39 -9.08
CA THR A 46 4.14 16.27 -10.54
C THR A 46 2.66 16.47 -10.83
N CYS A 47 2.36 17.24 -11.88
CA CYS A 47 1.00 17.49 -12.33
C CYS A 47 0.50 16.37 -13.24
N GLY A 48 -0.76 15.97 -13.05
CA GLY A 48 -1.40 15.01 -13.95
C GLY A 48 -2.89 14.87 -13.71
N LYS A 49 -3.45 13.78 -14.24
CA LYS A 49 -4.84 13.38 -14.05
C LYS A 49 -4.88 12.16 -13.13
N LEU A 50 -5.66 12.24 -12.05
CA LEU A 50 -5.92 11.07 -11.21
C LEU A 50 -6.70 10.02 -11.99
N THR A 51 -6.25 8.78 -11.87
CA THR A 51 -6.89 7.60 -12.42
C THR A 51 -6.81 6.44 -11.42
N TRP A 52 -7.80 5.55 -11.50
CA TRP A 52 -7.81 4.29 -10.77
C TRP A 52 -7.59 3.16 -11.76
N GLU A 53 -6.50 2.41 -11.57
CA GLU A 53 -6.17 1.28 -12.44
C GLU A 53 -6.61 -0.02 -11.76
N PRO A 54 -7.51 -0.81 -12.37
CA PRO A 54 -7.85 -2.13 -11.85
C PRO A 54 -6.66 -3.07 -12.00
N ILE A 55 -6.34 -3.82 -10.94
CA ILE A 55 -5.28 -4.82 -10.93
C ILE A 55 -5.73 -6.08 -10.18
N LEU A 56 -4.95 -7.15 -10.32
CA LEU A 56 -5.14 -8.43 -9.64
C LEU A 56 -4.00 -8.70 -8.66
N ALA A 57 -4.25 -9.56 -7.67
CA ALA A 57 -3.30 -9.93 -6.62
C ALA A 57 -1.95 -10.46 -7.12
N ASN A 58 -1.91 -11.10 -8.29
CA ASN A 58 -0.73 -11.74 -8.86
C ASN A 58 0.11 -10.81 -9.76
N ARG A 59 -0.15 -9.50 -9.73
CA ARG A 59 0.57 -8.54 -10.57
C ARG A 59 1.99 -8.33 -10.04
N ALA A 60 2.97 -8.52 -10.92
CA ALA A 60 4.38 -8.41 -10.57
C ALA A 60 4.89 -6.97 -10.41
N ASP A 61 4.31 -6.01 -11.15
CA ASP A 61 4.80 -4.63 -11.20
C ASP A 61 3.66 -3.60 -11.01
N PRO A 62 3.93 -2.45 -10.37
CA PRO A 62 2.97 -1.37 -10.25
C PRO A 62 2.48 -0.87 -11.62
N PRO A 63 1.24 -0.39 -11.72
CA PRO A 63 0.84 0.46 -12.84
C PRO A 63 1.76 1.69 -12.95
N PRO A 64 2.07 2.16 -14.17
CA PRO A 64 2.80 3.40 -14.35
C PRO A 64 2.13 4.56 -13.60
N LYS A 65 2.96 5.39 -12.98
CA LYS A 65 2.61 6.54 -12.16
C LYS A 65 1.77 6.20 -10.93
N ALA A 66 1.94 5.01 -10.37
CA ALA A 66 1.32 4.64 -9.10
C ALA A 66 1.80 5.54 -7.95
N VAL A 67 0.88 5.86 -7.05
CA VAL A 67 1.13 6.76 -5.92
C VAL A 67 1.72 5.98 -4.74
N ILE A 68 2.98 6.24 -4.44
CA ILE A 68 3.65 5.70 -3.25
C ILE A 68 3.16 6.47 -2.02
N ALA A 69 2.78 5.74 -0.98
CA ALA A 69 2.28 6.25 0.28
C ALA A 69 3.14 5.83 1.48
N GLY A 70 4.08 4.90 1.30
CA GLY A 70 4.97 4.45 2.37
C GLY A 70 5.95 3.37 1.94
N HIS A 71 6.62 2.76 2.92
CA HIS A 71 7.60 1.69 2.69
C HIS A 71 7.39 0.54 3.68
N GLY A 72 7.48 -0.70 3.19
CA GLY A 72 7.05 -1.89 3.90
C GLY A 72 8.03 -2.50 4.90
N ARG A 73 9.22 -1.89 5.14
CA ARG A 73 10.30 -2.50 5.93
C ARG A 73 9.86 -2.91 7.33
N SER A 74 9.01 -2.09 7.94
CA SER A 74 8.50 -2.23 9.30
C SER A 74 7.40 -3.27 9.47
N ILE A 75 6.73 -3.67 8.38
CA ILE A 75 5.58 -4.58 8.40
C ILE A 75 5.90 -5.94 7.76
N GLY A 76 7.19 -6.30 7.75
CA GLY A 76 7.67 -7.58 7.21
C GLY A 76 7.75 -7.64 5.68
N ILE A 77 7.52 -6.50 5.00
CA ILE A 77 7.57 -6.39 3.54
C ILE A 77 8.89 -5.71 3.18
N HIS A 78 9.97 -6.50 3.21
CA HIS A 78 11.37 -6.08 3.13
C HIS A 78 11.70 -5.08 2.00
N GLY A 79 11.56 -3.78 2.27
CA GLY A 79 12.05 -2.72 1.38
C GLY A 79 11.11 -2.34 0.23
N GLU A 80 9.89 -2.88 0.19
CA GLU A 80 8.95 -2.57 -0.89
C GLU A 80 8.26 -1.23 -0.68
N ASP A 81 7.96 -0.56 -1.80
CA ASP A 81 7.08 0.60 -1.81
C ASP A 81 5.63 0.16 -1.56
N LEU A 82 4.95 0.92 -0.70
CA LEU A 82 3.53 0.76 -0.42
C LEU A 82 2.76 1.77 -1.24
N TYR A 83 1.78 1.31 -2.00
CA TYR A 83 0.99 2.12 -2.92
C TYR A 83 -0.44 2.28 -2.42
N VAL A 84 -1.05 3.42 -2.75
CA VAL A 84 -2.47 3.68 -2.46
C VAL A 84 -3.33 2.76 -3.33
N CYS A 85 -4.11 1.90 -2.70
CA CYS A 85 -5.15 1.11 -3.35
C CYS A 85 -6.50 1.34 -2.70
N ARG A 86 -7.55 0.79 -3.30
CA ARG A 86 -8.86 0.63 -2.68
C ARG A 86 -9.50 -0.69 -3.07
N ILE A 87 -10.33 -1.19 -2.16
CA ILE A 87 -11.21 -2.32 -2.37
C ILE A 87 -12.63 -1.77 -2.50
N GLU A 88 -13.36 -2.24 -3.50
CA GLU A 88 -14.78 -1.96 -3.67
C GLU A 88 -15.59 -3.11 -3.03
N SER A 89 -16.80 -2.80 -2.56
CA SER A 89 -17.74 -3.79 -2.00
C SER A 89 -17.21 -4.54 -0.77
N ILE A 90 -16.72 -3.81 0.23
CA ILE A 90 -16.46 -4.37 1.57
C ILE A 90 -17.75 -4.30 2.39
N GLY A 91 -18.25 -5.47 2.82
CA GLY A 91 -19.41 -5.59 3.71
C GLY A 91 -20.09 -6.95 3.57
N ASP A 92 -20.82 -7.37 4.60
CA ASP A 92 -21.65 -8.57 4.56
C ASP A 92 -23.04 -8.30 3.94
N ASP A 93 -23.39 -7.03 3.73
CA ASP A 93 -24.66 -6.60 3.15
C ASP A 93 -24.44 -6.12 1.69
N PRO A 94 -25.01 -6.82 0.69
CA PRO A 94 -24.87 -6.47 -0.72
C PRO A 94 -25.56 -5.14 -1.11
N ASN A 95 -26.29 -4.50 -0.20
CA ASN A 95 -26.86 -3.16 -0.39
C ASN A 95 -26.00 -2.07 0.27
N ASN A 96 -24.89 -2.45 0.90
CA ASN A 96 -24.01 -1.58 1.67
C ASN A 96 -22.54 -1.81 1.30
N ASP A 97 -22.25 -1.62 0.03
CA ASP A 97 -20.89 -1.73 -0.50
C ASP A 97 -20.06 -0.51 -0.06
N ALA A 98 -19.12 -0.73 0.87
CA ALA A 98 -18.11 0.25 1.19
C ALA A 98 -16.96 0.18 0.17
N THR A 99 -16.49 1.34 -0.27
CA THR A 99 -15.21 1.47 -0.98
C THR A 99 -14.17 1.98 0.00
N VAL A 100 -13.17 1.17 0.33
CA VAL A 100 -12.23 1.48 1.40
C VAL A 100 -10.82 1.61 0.83
N PRO A 101 -10.13 2.75 1.03
CA PRO A 101 -8.73 2.88 0.65
C PRO A 101 -7.82 2.12 1.62
N GLY A 102 -6.65 1.72 1.14
CA GLY A 102 -5.61 1.11 1.96
C GLY A 102 -4.32 1.01 1.18
N LYS A 103 -3.66 -0.13 1.31
CA LYS A 103 -2.30 -0.32 0.79
C LYS A 103 -2.12 -1.60 0.00
N THR A 104 -1.27 -1.51 -1.01
CA THR A 104 -0.77 -2.64 -1.77
C THR A 104 0.74 -2.54 -1.92
N TRP A 105 1.36 -3.66 -2.23
CA TRP A 105 2.73 -3.76 -2.69
C TRP A 105 2.77 -4.86 -3.74
N PHE A 106 3.73 -4.74 -4.64
CA PHE A 106 3.87 -5.66 -5.76
C PHE A 106 4.85 -6.77 -5.36
N GLU A 107 4.79 -7.93 -6.03
CA GLU A 107 5.46 -9.19 -5.65
C GLU A 107 4.75 -10.07 -4.59
N ARG A 108 3.52 -9.74 -4.22
CA ARG A 108 2.65 -10.65 -3.46
C ARG A 108 1.72 -11.43 -4.39
N GLY A 109 1.18 -12.55 -3.91
CA GLY A 109 0.21 -13.37 -4.66
C GLY A 109 -1.05 -13.71 -3.87
N ASP A 110 -1.11 -13.34 -2.60
CA ASP A 110 -2.16 -13.67 -1.64
C ASP A 110 -3.31 -12.65 -1.65
N SER A 111 -3.05 -11.37 -1.95
CA SER A 111 -4.11 -10.39 -2.24
C SER A 111 -3.61 -9.13 -2.95
N CYS A 112 -4.54 -8.40 -3.54
CA CYS A 112 -4.34 -7.19 -4.34
C CYS A 112 -4.21 -5.94 -3.49
N CYS A 113 -5.00 -5.82 -2.43
CA CYS A 113 -5.05 -4.65 -1.55
C CYS A 113 -5.42 -5.13 -0.15
N ASN A 114 -4.85 -4.50 0.87
CA ASN A 114 -5.22 -4.71 2.26
C ASN A 114 -5.71 -3.40 2.86
N VAL A 115 -6.81 -3.47 3.61
CA VAL A 115 -7.42 -2.32 4.28
C VAL A 115 -7.77 -2.67 5.73
N ALA A 116 -7.82 -1.66 6.59
CA ALA A 116 -8.46 -1.77 7.90
C ALA A 116 -9.73 -0.93 7.92
N HIS A 117 -10.83 -1.53 8.34
CA HIS A 117 -12.14 -0.90 8.40
C HIS A 117 -12.95 -1.50 9.56
N ASP A 118 -13.53 -0.63 10.37
CA ASP A 118 -14.43 -1.00 11.47
C ASP A 118 -13.88 -2.05 12.44
N GLY A 119 -12.61 -1.88 12.87
CA GLY A 119 -11.95 -2.79 13.80
C GLY A 119 -11.47 -4.11 13.16
N LYS A 120 -11.66 -4.28 11.84
CA LYS A 120 -11.35 -5.49 11.09
C LYS A 120 -10.39 -5.19 9.94
N THR A 121 -9.77 -6.24 9.43
CA THR A 121 -8.92 -6.17 8.24
C THR A 121 -9.58 -6.91 7.09
N HIS A 122 -9.48 -6.34 5.89
CA HIS A 122 -10.02 -6.94 4.68
C HIS A 122 -8.96 -6.97 3.59
N SER A 123 -9.06 -7.98 2.74
CA SER A 123 -8.21 -8.15 1.57
C SER A 123 -9.03 -8.65 0.39
N ALA A 124 -8.68 -8.22 -0.81
CA ALA A 124 -9.36 -8.66 -2.04
C ALA A 124 -8.35 -9.16 -3.07
N SER A 125 -8.77 -10.09 -3.92
CA SER A 125 -7.96 -10.57 -5.06
C SER A 125 -7.94 -9.60 -6.23
N GLU A 126 -8.93 -8.69 -6.29
CA GLU A 126 -9.06 -7.62 -7.27
C GLU A 126 -9.18 -6.29 -6.52
N CYS A 127 -8.58 -5.25 -7.05
CA CYS A 127 -8.57 -3.93 -6.42
C CYS A 127 -8.19 -2.86 -7.44
N GLN A 128 -8.22 -1.60 -7.03
CA GLN A 128 -7.78 -0.49 -7.85
C GLN A 128 -6.61 0.23 -7.19
N VAL A 129 -5.62 0.64 -7.99
CA VAL A 129 -4.46 1.40 -7.55
C VAL A 129 -4.53 2.83 -8.07
N LEU A 130 -4.22 3.78 -7.21
CA LEU A 130 -4.23 5.19 -7.56
C LEU A 130 -3.00 5.54 -8.40
N THR A 131 -3.23 6.15 -9.54
CA THR A 131 -2.19 6.65 -10.45
C THR A 131 -2.40 8.12 -10.83
N VAL A 132 -1.32 8.81 -11.21
CA VAL A 132 -1.36 10.18 -11.72
C VAL A 132 -0.75 10.23 -13.11
N ARG A 133 -1.59 10.10 -14.15
CA ARG A 133 -1.12 10.09 -15.54
C ARG A 133 -0.75 11.49 -16.03
N PRO A 134 0.29 11.66 -16.87
CA PRO A 134 0.67 12.96 -17.42
C PRO A 134 -0.47 13.65 -18.16
N ARG A 135 -0.56 14.99 -18.04
CA ARG A 135 -1.52 15.82 -18.78
C ARG A 135 -0.86 17.14 -19.18
N ALA A 136 -0.95 17.49 -20.46
CA ALA A 136 -0.09 18.53 -21.05
C ALA A 136 -0.39 19.98 -20.62
N HIS A 137 -1.59 20.31 -20.11
CA HIS A 137 -2.03 21.71 -19.96
C HIS A 137 -2.95 22.02 -18.76
N SER A 138 -3.10 21.09 -17.81
CA SER A 138 -3.86 21.26 -16.57
C SER A 138 -3.70 20.00 -15.73
N GLY A 139 -3.91 20.10 -14.43
CA GLY A 139 -3.92 18.88 -13.63
C GLY A 139 -4.10 19.11 -12.16
N ILE A 140 -3.88 18.03 -11.45
CA ILE A 140 -3.72 18.03 -10.02
C ILE A 140 -2.40 17.35 -9.70
N ARG A 141 -1.76 17.86 -8.67
CA ARG A 141 -0.63 17.23 -8.00
C ARG A 141 -1.08 16.80 -6.62
N LEU A 142 -0.52 15.71 -6.13
CA LEU A 142 -0.82 15.17 -4.82
C LEU A 142 0.24 15.62 -3.83
N GLU A 143 -0.19 15.86 -2.61
CA GLU A 143 0.65 16.17 -1.46
C GLU A 143 0.12 15.45 -0.23
N TRP A 144 0.97 15.29 0.77
CA TRP A 144 0.59 14.75 2.08
C TRP A 144 0.54 15.89 3.11
N GLU A 145 -0.64 16.15 3.66
CA GLU A 145 -0.86 17.21 4.63
C GLU A 145 -0.91 16.64 6.04
N SER A 146 0.03 17.03 6.89
CA SER A 146 0.07 16.57 8.28
C SER A 146 -1.10 17.11 9.08
N ILE A 147 -1.81 16.20 9.73
CA ILE A 147 -2.91 16.51 10.64
C ILE A 147 -2.64 15.93 12.02
N ARG A 148 -3.03 16.71 13.03
CA ARG A 148 -3.08 16.24 14.42
C ARG A 148 -4.53 16.06 14.78
N THR A 149 -4.86 14.89 15.35
CA THR A 149 -6.23 14.63 15.78
C THR A 149 -6.60 15.62 16.87
N SER A 150 -7.65 16.39 16.63
CA SER A 150 -8.30 17.22 17.63
C SER A 150 -9.79 16.87 17.65
N PRO A 151 -10.47 16.99 18.81
CA PRO A 151 -11.91 16.86 18.84
C PRO A 151 -12.54 17.79 17.79
N ASN A 152 -13.35 17.22 16.90
CA ASN A 152 -13.98 17.92 15.77
C ASN A 152 -13.03 18.44 14.68
N GLN A 153 -11.84 17.84 14.53
CA GLN A 153 -10.98 18.09 13.36
C GLN A 153 -11.81 17.91 12.08
N MET A 154 -11.97 19.00 11.34
CA MET A 154 -12.64 18.97 10.04
C MET A 154 -11.70 18.42 8.98
N VAL A 155 -12.31 17.88 7.92
CA VAL A 155 -11.58 17.44 6.73
C VAL A 155 -10.73 18.58 6.18
N PRO A 156 -9.43 18.35 5.84
CA PRO A 156 -8.63 19.34 5.13
C PRO A 156 -9.31 19.76 3.82
N SER A 157 -9.26 21.05 3.46
CA SER A 157 -10.04 21.63 2.35
C SER A 157 -9.83 20.95 1.00
N ASP A 158 -8.68 20.31 0.82
CA ASP A 158 -8.25 19.65 -0.41
C ASP A 158 -8.08 18.13 -0.24
N ALA A 159 -8.57 17.55 0.86
CA ALA A 159 -8.47 16.12 1.11
C ALA A 159 -9.14 15.34 -0.01
N LEU A 160 -8.40 14.39 -0.56
CA LEU A 160 -8.87 13.58 -1.67
C LEU A 160 -9.78 12.47 -1.14
N LYS A 161 -11.07 12.54 -1.46
CA LYS A 161 -12.01 11.45 -1.20
C LYS A 161 -11.67 10.27 -2.11
N LEU A 162 -11.32 9.14 -1.51
CA LEU A 162 -10.90 7.93 -2.24
C LEU A 162 -11.88 6.76 -2.05
N GLY A 163 -12.77 6.88 -1.07
CA GLY A 163 -13.74 5.86 -0.74
C GLY A 163 -14.95 6.41 0.01
N ASN A 164 -15.79 5.49 0.46
CA ASN A 164 -16.98 5.77 1.22
C ASN A 164 -17.45 4.53 1.98
N ASP A 165 -18.22 4.77 3.03
CA ASP A 165 -18.97 3.76 3.76
C ASP A 165 -20.27 4.39 4.31
N GLN A 166 -21.23 3.57 4.72
CA GLN A 166 -22.52 4.06 5.21
C GLN A 166 -22.46 4.68 6.62
N HIS A 167 -21.47 4.34 7.44
CA HIS A 167 -21.39 4.79 8.82
C HIS A 167 -20.65 6.13 8.95
N TYR A 168 -19.53 6.28 8.25
CA TYR A 168 -18.65 7.45 8.33
C TYR A 168 -18.68 8.34 7.08
N GLY A 169 -19.34 7.89 6.01
CA GLY A 169 -19.59 8.71 4.82
C GLY A 169 -18.42 8.69 3.86
N SER A 170 -17.57 9.72 3.87
CA SER A 170 -16.43 9.81 2.94
C SER A 170 -15.16 9.30 3.60
N LEU A 171 -14.44 8.42 2.89
CA LEU A 171 -13.14 7.90 3.31
C LEU A 171 -12.00 8.52 2.51
N TYR A 172 -10.89 8.77 3.20
CA TYR A 172 -9.70 9.45 2.72
C TYR A 172 -8.48 8.56 2.95
N SER A 173 -7.45 8.65 2.09
CA SER A 173 -6.18 7.98 2.37
C SER A 173 -5.38 8.81 3.36
N CYS A 174 -4.81 8.11 4.33
CA CYS A 174 -3.89 8.67 5.30
C CYS A 174 -2.65 7.79 5.39
N ARG A 175 -1.61 8.30 6.06
CA ARG A 175 -0.43 7.54 6.46
C ARG A 175 0.08 8.02 7.80
N PHE A 176 0.58 7.12 8.64
CA PHE A 176 1.23 7.48 9.91
C PHE A 176 2.60 6.83 9.99
N ARG A 177 3.47 7.38 10.84
CA ARG A 177 4.78 6.77 11.09
C ARG A 177 4.65 5.66 12.12
N ASP A 178 5.18 4.49 11.81
CA ASP A 178 5.35 3.43 12.80
C ASP A 178 6.58 3.67 13.69
N ALA A 179 6.88 2.70 14.56
CA ALA A 179 8.01 2.75 15.48
C ALA A 179 9.39 2.85 14.81
N ASN A 180 9.51 2.45 13.54
CA ASN A 180 10.73 2.54 12.74
C ASN A 180 10.80 3.83 11.91
N GLY A 181 9.78 4.69 12.01
CA GLY A 181 9.70 5.96 11.29
C GLY A 181 9.22 5.82 9.84
N ASP A 182 8.89 4.60 9.40
CA ASP A 182 8.34 4.33 8.07
C ASP A 182 6.86 4.71 8.02
N PHE A 183 6.42 5.18 6.85
CA PHE A 183 5.02 5.51 6.66
C PHE A 183 4.20 4.26 6.36
N VAL A 184 3.14 4.06 7.13
CA VAL A 184 2.14 3.01 6.96
C VAL A 184 0.85 3.65 6.43
N PRO A 185 0.47 3.38 5.17
CA PRO A 185 -0.74 3.92 4.58
C PRO A 185 -1.99 3.13 4.99
N GLY A 186 -3.09 3.86 5.10
CA GLY A 186 -4.40 3.34 5.49
C GLY A 186 -5.51 4.31 5.10
N GLN A 187 -6.57 4.30 5.90
CA GLN A 187 -7.76 5.11 5.71
C GLN A 187 -8.14 5.92 6.94
N THR A 188 -8.82 7.03 6.69
CA THR A 188 -9.44 7.85 7.72
C THR A 188 -10.76 8.44 7.22
N TRP A 189 -11.50 9.01 8.15
CA TRP A 189 -12.74 9.74 7.92
C TRP A 189 -12.73 11.01 8.79
N PHE A 190 -13.65 11.94 8.54
CA PHE A 190 -13.77 13.14 9.34
C PHE A 190 -15.24 13.45 9.67
N PRO A 191 -15.53 13.97 10.87
CA PRO A 191 -14.64 14.08 12.03
C PRO A 191 -14.43 12.72 12.71
N ARG A 192 -13.20 12.44 13.20
CA ARG A 192 -12.92 11.25 14.02
C ARG A 192 -13.29 11.51 15.48
N ARG A 193 -13.99 10.54 16.10
CA ARG A 193 -14.44 10.61 17.51
C ARG A 193 -13.65 9.70 18.45
N ASP A 194 -12.84 8.81 17.89
CA ASP A 194 -12.04 7.79 18.59
C ASP A 194 -10.65 8.31 19.02
N SER A 195 -10.38 9.61 18.83
CA SER A 195 -9.06 10.24 19.06
C SER A 195 -7.92 9.62 18.23
N ARG A 196 -8.24 8.89 17.15
CA ARG A 196 -7.26 8.37 16.21
C ARG A 196 -7.22 9.26 14.97
N CYS A 197 -6.11 9.20 14.23
CA CYS A 197 -5.91 9.94 12.97
C CYS A 197 -6.02 9.07 11.72
N CYS A 198 -5.35 7.91 11.72
CA CYS A 198 -5.35 6.96 10.61
C CYS A 198 -5.56 5.53 11.11
N SER A 199 -6.19 4.68 10.30
CA SER A 199 -6.37 3.25 10.53
C SER A 199 -5.77 2.46 9.36
N ALA A 200 -4.88 1.51 9.62
CA ALA A 200 -4.24 0.70 8.59
C ALA A 200 -4.19 -0.78 9.01
N GLU A 201 -4.22 -1.67 8.03
CA GLU A 201 -3.91 -3.08 8.27
C GLU A 201 -2.40 -3.24 8.47
N VAL A 202 -1.97 -4.05 9.43
CA VAL A 202 -0.59 -4.49 9.61
C VAL A 202 -0.61 -5.92 10.14
N ALA A 203 0.00 -6.85 9.41
CA ALA A 203 0.10 -8.26 9.81
C ALA A 203 -1.25 -8.90 10.20
N GLY A 204 -2.32 -8.58 9.48
CA GLY A 204 -3.67 -9.09 9.73
C GLY A 204 -4.42 -8.40 10.87
N HIS A 205 -3.90 -7.28 11.38
CA HIS A 205 -4.52 -6.50 12.46
C HIS A 205 -4.73 -5.05 12.08
N GLU A 206 -5.77 -4.40 12.62
CA GLU A 206 -5.90 -2.95 12.53
C GLU A 206 -4.93 -2.27 13.51
N VAL A 207 -4.13 -1.34 12.98
CA VAL A 207 -3.24 -0.46 13.74
C VAL A 207 -3.65 0.98 13.48
N THR A 208 -3.58 1.80 14.52
CA THR A 208 -4.00 3.21 14.45
C THR A 208 -2.88 4.16 14.85
N GLY A 209 -2.82 5.31 14.16
CA GLY A 209 -1.90 6.41 14.49
C GLY A 209 -2.65 7.59 15.10
N GLU A 210 -2.07 8.28 16.09
CA GLU A 210 -2.64 9.50 16.71
C GLU A 210 -2.33 10.78 15.91
N THR A 211 -1.29 10.72 15.07
CA THR A 211 -0.92 11.74 14.10
C THR A 211 -0.73 11.07 12.75
N CYS A 212 -1.11 11.75 11.67
CA CYS A 212 -1.02 11.20 10.34
C CYS A 212 -0.93 12.31 9.31
N ASP A 213 -0.52 11.96 8.09
CA ASP A 213 -0.73 12.81 6.94
C ASP A 213 -1.94 12.32 6.16
N VAL A 214 -2.67 13.22 5.54
CA VAL A 214 -3.78 12.93 4.63
C VAL A 214 -3.41 13.30 3.22
N LEU A 215 -3.80 12.48 2.25
CA LEU A 215 -3.56 12.76 0.85
C LEU A 215 -4.50 13.89 0.38
N VAL A 216 -3.90 14.98 -0.09
CA VAL A 216 -4.61 16.16 -0.61
C VAL A 216 -4.29 16.39 -2.07
N GLN A 217 -5.18 17.07 -2.79
CA GLN A 217 -4.98 17.46 -4.18
C GLN A 217 -4.76 18.98 -4.29
N LYS A 218 -3.71 19.39 -5.02
CA LYS A 218 -3.49 20.80 -5.36
C LYS A 218 -3.61 21.00 -6.85
N ARG A 219 -4.20 22.12 -7.26
CA ARG A 219 -4.31 22.45 -8.68
C ARG A 219 -2.95 22.77 -9.28
N CYS A 220 -2.81 22.33 -10.52
CA CYS A 220 -1.91 22.87 -11.53
C CYS A 220 -2.79 23.60 -12.55
#